data_AF-A0A378A3G5-F1
#
_entry.id   AF-A0A378A3G5-F1
#
_cell.length_a   1.000
_cell.length_b   1.000
_cell.length_c   1.000
_cell.angle_alpha   90.00
_cell.angle_beta   90.00
_cell.angle_gamma   90.00
#
_symmetry.space_group_name_H-M   'P 1'
#
loop_
_entity.id
_entity.type
_entity.pdbx_description
1 polymer ?
#
loop_
_entity_poly.entity_id
_entity_poly.type
_entity_poly.pdbx_seq_one_letter_code
_entity_poly.pdbx_strand_id
1 'polypeptide(L)'
;MEGISALRDESDKDGMRIVIEVKRDAVGEVVLNNLYSQTQLQVSFGINMVALHHGQPKIMNLKDIIAAFVRHRREVVTRRTIFELRKARDRAHILESAGRCAGQHRPDYRTDPSRADPGRSENGAGCPGVGSW
;
A
#
# COMPACT_ATOMS: atom_id res chain seq x y z
N MET A 1 48.08 -23.03 8.43
CA MET A 1 47.49 -22.87 9.78
C MET A 1 48.02 -23.99 10.67
N GLU A 2 48.98 -23.68 11.53
CA GLU A 2 49.41 -24.59 12.59
C GLU A 2 48.46 -24.47 13.78
N GLY A 3 48.14 -25.59 14.42
CA GLY A 3 47.30 -25.62 15.63
C GLY A 3 45.86 -26.08 15.45
N ILE A 4 45.38 -26.30 14.22
CA ILE A 4 44.05 -26.91 13.98
C ILE A 4 44.22 -28.42 13.81
N SER A 5 43.43 -29.20 14.56
CA SER A 5 43.44 -30.66 14.55
C SER A 5 42.40 -31.22 13.57
N ALA A 6 41.16 -30.73 13.66
CA ALA A 6 40.06 -31.17 12.79
C ALA A 6 39.01 -30.06 12.63
N LEU A 7 38.30 -30.10 11.50
CA LEU A 7 37.11 -29.29 11.22
C LEU A 7 35.92 -30.24 11.08
N ARG A 8 34.88 -30.03 11.88
CA ARG A 8 33.63 -30.80 11.81
C ARG A 8 32.45 -29.85 11.65
N ASP A 9 31.61 -30.12 10.65
CA ASP A 9 30.32 -29.47 10.48
C ASP A 9 29.25 -30.35 11.13
N GLU A 10 28.61 -29.82 12.16
CA GLU A 10 27.50 -30.45 12.89
C GLU A 10 26.20 -29.66 12.68
N SER A 11 26.05 -29.06 11.50
CA SER A 11 24.83 -28.34 11.13
C SER A 11 23.65 -29.29 11.02
N ASP A 12 22.58 -28.99 11.77
CA ASP A 12 21.30 -29.69 11.75
C ASP A 12 20.18 -28.72 11.32
N LYS A 13 18.94 -29.21 11.20
CA LYS A 13 17.76 -28.40 10.82
C LYS A 13 17.48 -27.25 11.78
N ASP A 14 17.91 -27.36 13.04
CA ASP A 14 17.70 -26.35 14.08
C ASP A 14 18.80 -25.26 14.10
N GLY A 15 19.88 -25.42 13.33
CA GLY A 15 20.92 -24.40 13.23
C GLY A 15 22.25 -24.87 12.64
N MET A 16 23.02 -23.90 12.16
CA MET A 16 24.38 -24.11 11.68
C MET A 16 25.35 -24.18 12.86
N ARG A 17 26.15 -25.24 12.95
CA ARG A 17 27.17 -25.40 13.99
C ARG A 17 28.46 -25.94 13.38
N ILE A 18 29.52 -25.13 13.43
CA ILE A 18 30.85 -25.51 12.97
C ILE A 18 31.75 -25.65 14.19
N VAL A 19 32.35 -26.83 14.34
CA VAL A 19 33.28 -27.15 15.43
C VAL A 19 34.70 -27.21 14.86
N ILE A 20 35.60 -26.42 15.45
CA ILE A 20 37.03 -26.40 15.10
C ILE A 20 37.79 -26.95 16.30
N GLU A 21 38.42 -28.10 16.13
CA GLU A 21 39.25 -28.70 17.17
C GLU A 21 40.67 -28.14 17.10
N VAL A 22 41.18 -27.67 18.24
CA VAL A 22 42.53 -27.09 18.38
C VAL A 22 43.47 -28.16 18.95
N LYS A 23 44.73 -28.20 18.47
CA LYS A 23 45.77 -29.08 19.01
C LYS A 23 46.15 -28.67 20.45
N ARG A 24 46.51 -29.65 21.29
CA ARG A 24 46.83 -29.44 22.72
C ARG A 24 47.96 -28.44 22.99
N ASP A 25 48.90 -28.31 22.06
CA ASP A 25 50.07 -27.44 22.21
C ASP A 25 49.84 -26.02 21.65
N ALA A 26 48.64 -25.73 21.11
CA ALA A 26 48.33 -24.45 20.50
C ALA A 26 47.43 -23.59 21.41
N VAL A 27 47.75 -22.30 21.49
CA VAL A 27 46.94 -21.30 22.19
C VAL A 27 45.72 -20.97 21.33
N GLY A 28 44.53 -21.35 21.79
CA GLY A 28 43.27 -21.18 21.04
C GLY A 28 42.96 -19.74 20.62
N GLU A 29 43.29 -18.75 21.45
CA GLU A 29 43.09 -17.33 21.11
C GLU A 29 43.93 -16.87 19.91
N VAL A 30 45.17 -17.36 19.80
CA VAL A 30 46.06 -17.03 18.67
C VAL A 30 45.54 -17.67 17.40
N VAL A 31 45.05 -18.91 17.47
CA VAL A 31 44.43 -19.61 16.34
C VAL A 31 43.15 -18.91 15.90
N LEU A 32 42.31 -18.43 16.83
CA LEU A 32 41.08 -17.70 16.53
C LEU A 32 41.35 -16.35 15.84
N ASN A 33 42.32 -15.57 16.34
CA ASN A 33 42.70 -14.30 15.73
C ASN A 33 43.29 -14.47 14.33
N ASN A 34 44.08 -15.54 14.13
CA ASN A 34 44.59 -15.91 12.81
C ASN A 34 43.45 -16.36 11.88
N LEU A 35 42.45 -17.08 12.40
CA LEU A 35 41.26 -17.47 11.63
C LEU A 35 40.46 -16.24 11.19
N TYR A 36 40.24 -15.25 12.06
CA TYR A 36 39.58 -14.00 11.67
C TYR A 36 40.36 -13.20 10.61
N SER A 37 41.68 -13.27 10.64
CA SER A 37 42.53 -12.52 9.71
C SER A 37 42.72 -13.20 8.34
N GLN A 38 42.74 -14.54 8.31
CA GLN A 38 43.08 -15.32 7.12
C GLN A 38 41.87 -15.93 6.41
N THR A 39 40.70 -15.95 7.05
CA THR A 39 39.47 -16.54 6.48
C THR A 39 38.35 -15.50 6.38
N GLN A 40 37.32 -15.82 5.60
CA GLN A 40 36.12 -14.98 5.46
C GLN A 40 35.16 -15.09 6.65
N LEU A 41 35.64 -15.53 7.83
CA LEU A 41 34.83 -15.52 9.05
C LEU A 41 34.51 -14.09 9.53
N GLN A 42 35.41 -13.14 9.24
CA GLN A 42 35.19 -11.73 9.51
C GLN A 42 35.36 -10.93 8.21
N VAL A 43 34.24 -10.49 7.63
CA VAL A 43 34.24 -9.67 6.42
C VAL A 43 33.76 -8.26 6.77
N SER A 44 34.49 -7.26 6.29
CA SER A 44 34.06 -5.87 6.38
C SER A 44 33.10 -5.57 5.22
N PHE A 45 31.88 -5.13 5.54
CA PHE A 45 30.94 -4.67 4.53
C PHE A 45 31.11 -3.15 4.33
N GLY A 46 31.66 -2.76 3.18
CA GLY A 46 31.78 -1.35 2.79
C GLY A 46 30.42 -0.78 2.38
N ILE A 47 29.74 -0.09 3.29
CA ILE A 47 28.43 0.51 3.00
C ILE A 47 28.62 1.79 2.18
N ASN A 48 28.12 1.81 0.95
CA ASN A 48 27.98 3.02 0.14
C ASN A 48 26.50 3.31 -0.15
N MET A 49 25.94 4.29 0.55
CA MET A 49 24.53 4.68 0.43
C MET A 49 24.34 5.68 -0.73
N VAL A 50 24.41 5.18 -1.96
CA VAL A 50 24.04 5.94 -3.17
C VAL A 50 22.62 5.61 -3.57
N ALA A 51 21.81 6.63 -3.79
CA ALA A 51 20.47 6.45 -4.35
C ALA A 51 20.10 7.61 -5.28
N LEU A 52 19.13 7.36 -6.15
CA LEU A 52 18.62 8.36 -7.07
C LEU A 52 17.65 9.29 -6.33
N HIS A 53 17.99 10.56 -6.23
CA HIS A 53 17.11 11.60 -5.73
C HIS A 53 16.74 12.53 -6.89
N HIS A 54 15.46 12.58 -7.25
CA HIS A 54 14.96 13.38 -8.38
C HIS A 54 15.71 13.15 -9.71
N GLY A 55 16.07 11.89 -9.99
CA GLY A 55 16.73 11.51 -11.24
C GLY A 55 18.26 11.71 -11.26
N GLN A 56 18.85 12.20 -10.16
CA GLN A 56 20.30 12.35 -10.03
C GLN A 56 20.86 11.40 -8.96
N PRO A 57 22.00 10.72 -9.22
CA PRO A 57 22.66 9.90 -8.21
C PRO A 57 23.27 10.79 -7.14
N LYS A 58 22.87 10.57 -5.89
CA LYS A 58 23.38 11.31 -4.74
C LYS A 58 23.77 10.35 -3.63
N ILE A 59 24.91 10.62 -3.00
CA ILE A 59 25.27 9.99 -1.73
C ILE A 59 24.37 10.60 -0.66
N MET A 60 23.56 9.78 -0.01
CA MET A 60 22.58 10.24 0.97
C MET A 60 22.89 9.70 2.35
N ASN A 61 22.69 10.54 3.35
CA ASN A 61 22.76 10.12 4.75
C ASN A 61 21.46 9.40 5.14
N LEU A 62 21.51 8.63 6.23
CA LEU A 62 20.33 7.92 6.74
C LEU A 62 19.12 8.85 6.98
N LYS A 63 19.37 10.07 7.49
CA LYS A 63 18.32 11.08 7.70
C LYS A 63 17.62 11.47 6.40
N ASP A 64 18.37 11.65 5.32
CA ASP A 64 17.85 12.08 4.02
C ASP A 64 17.00 10.97 3.39
N ILE A 65 17.43 9.71 3.53
CA ILE A 65 16.68 8.54 3.08
C ILE A 65 15.33 8.45 3.81
N ILE A 66 15.33 8.59 5.14
CA ILE A 66 14.11 8.57 5.94
C ILE A 66 13.19 9.75 5.57
N ALA A 67 13.75 10.95 5.38
CA ALA A 67 12.98 12.12 4.99
C ALA A 67 12.34 11.95 3.60
N ALA A 68 13.06 11.40 2.64
CA ALA A 68 12.55 11.08 1.31
C ALA A 68 11.43 10.02 1.37
N PHE A 69 11.60 8.97 2.18
CA PHE A 69 10.59 7.95 2.40
C PHE A 69 9.30 8.50 3.01
N VAL A 70 9.40 9.33 4.04
CA VAL A 70 8.23 9.97 4.67
C VAL A 70 7.52 10.90 3.69
N ARG A 71 8.26 11.67 2.90
CA ARG A 71 7.69 12.55 1.86
C ARG A 71 6.92 11.73 0.82
N HIS A 72 7.52 10.65 0.33
CA HIS A 72 6.86 9.74 -0.61
C HIS A 72 5.59 9.12 -0.03
N ARG A 73 5.62 8.66 1.22
CA ARG A 73 4.42 8.11 1.88
C ARG A 73 3.30 9.13 2.02
N ARG A 74 3.61 10.38 2.38
CA ARG A 74 2.60 11.46 2.44
C ARG A 74 1.93 11.66 1.08
N GLU A 75 2.73 11.72 0.02
CA GLU A 75 2.22 11.89 -1.34
C GLU A 75 1.32 10.72 -1.78
N VAL A 76 1.74 9.47 -1.54
CA VAL A 76 0.95 8.28 -1.86
C VAL A 76 -0.38 8.29 -1.11
N VAL A 77 -0.37 8.61 0.18
CA VAL A 77 -1.60 8.68 1.00
C VAL A 77 -2.54 9.77 0.48
N THR A 78 -2.03 10.98 0.20
CA THR A 78 -2.84 12.08 -0.34
C THR A 78 -3.45 11.74 -1.71
N ARG A 79 -2.67 11.11 -2.60
CA ARG A 79 -3.20 10.67 -3.91
C ARG A 79 -4.31 9.63 -3.76
N ARG A 80 -4.15 8.69 -2.82
CA ARG A 80 -5.18 7.69 -2.51
C ARG A 80 -6.46 8.32 -1.94
N THR A 81 -6.34 9.22 -0.97
CA THR A 81 -7.51 9.88 -0.37
C THR A 81 -8.27 10.75 -1.37
N ILE A 82 -7.56 11.47 -2.26
CA ILE A 82 -8.19 12.23 -3.34
C ILE A 82 -8.95 11.30 -4.31
N PHE A 83 -8.36 10.17 -4.66
CA PHE A 83 -9.02 9.18 -5.52
C PHE A 83 -10.29 8.62 -4.88
N GLU A 84 -10.23 8.25 -3.61
CA GLU A 84 -11.40 7.77 -2.85
C GLU A 84 -12.48 8.84 -2.73
N LEU A 85 -12.11 10.10 -2.49
CA LEU A 85 -13.04 11.22 -2.41
C LEU A 85 -13.76 11.49 -3.73
N ARG A 86 -13.04 11.45 -4.87
CA ARG A 86 -13.66 11.56 -6.20
C ARG A 86 -14.65 10.43 -6.44
N LYS A 87 -14.25 9.19 -6.17
CA LYS A 87 -15.11 8.01 -6.32
C LYS A 87 -16.36 8.08 -5.45
N ALA A 88 -16.25 8.58 -4.22
CA ALA A 88 -17.38 8.78 -3.32
C ALA A 88 -18.32 9.89 -3.82
N ARG A 89 -17.78 10.99 -4.35
CA ARG A 89 -18.57 12.09 -4.93
C ARG A 89 -19.34 11.66 -6.17
N ASP A 90 -18.73 10.88 -7.06
CA ASP A 90 -19.40 10.36 -8.26
C ASP A 90 -20.56 9.43 -7.86
N ARG A 91 -20.37 8.58 -6.85
CA ARG A 91 -21.43 7.73 -6.29
C ARG A 91 -22.56 8.54 -5.66
N ALA A 92 -22.23 9.58 -4.87
CA ALA A 92 -23.23 10.45 -4.27
C ALA A 92 -24.06 11.18 -5.34
N HIS A 93 -23.42 11.67 -6.39
CA HIS A 93 -24.10 12.33 -7.50
C HIS A 93 -25.10 11.41 -8.22
N ILE A 94 -24.71 10.14 -8.46
CA ILE A 94 -25.61 9.12 -9.04
C ILE A 94 -26.77 8.80 -8.09
N LEU A 95 -26.52 8.75 -6.78
CA LEU A 95 -27.58 8.51 -5.80
C LEU A 95 -28.57 9.68 -5.70
N GLU A 96 -28.08 10.93 -5.77
CA GLU A 96 -28.94 12.11 -5.80
C GLU A 96 -29.80 12.19 -7.06
N SER A 97 -29.25 11.83 -8.22
CA SER A 97 -30.03 11.79 -9.46
C SER A 97 -31.11 10.70 -9.41
N ALA A 98 -30.80 9.51 -8.87
CA ALA A 98 -31.78 8.46 -8.64
C ALA A 98 -32.87 8.87 -7.63
N GLY A 99 -32.49 9.51 -6.52
CA GLY A 99 -33.43 9.97 -5.49
C GLY A 99 -34.41 11.03 -5.98
N ARG A 100 -33.94 11.97 -6.81
CA ARG A 100 -34.84 12.97 -7.45
C ARG A 100 -35.84 12.32 -8.39
N CYS A 101 -35.42 11.35 -9.20
CA CYS A 101 -36.32 10.63 -10.09
C CYS A 101 -37.37 9.80 -9.34
N ALA A 102 -36.99 9.16 -8.23
CA ALA A 102 -37.92 8.42 -7.38
C ALA A 102 -38.94 9.34 -6.66
N GLY A 103 -38.52 10.54 -6.26
CA GLY A 103 -39.40 11.54 -5.63
C GLY A 103 -40.43 12.17 -6.58
N GLN A 104 -40.09 12.27 -7.87
CA GLN A 104 -41.02 12.74 -8.90
C GLN A 104 -42.08 11.68 -9.25
N HIS A 105 -41.81 10.40 -8.97
CA HIS A 105 -42.76 9.32 -9.19
C HIS A 105 -43.74 9.24 -7.99
N ARG A 106 -44.66 10.20 -7.88
CA ARG A 106 -45.92 9.93 -7.16
C ARG A 106 -46.71 8.95 -8.02
N PRO A 107 -46.96 7.70 -7.60
CA PRO A 107 -47.99 6.91 -8.24
C PRO A 107 -49.32 7.61 -7.98
N ASP A 108 -49.93 8.15 -9.02
CA ASP A 108 -51.30 8.64 -8.93
C ASP A 108 -52.22 7.42 -8.81
N TYR A 109 -52.54 7.05 -7.57
CA TYR A 109 -53.52 6.00 -7.26
C TYR A 109 -54.96 6.51 -7.44
N ARG A 110 -55.18 7.70 -8.00
CA ARG A 110 -56.50 8.31 -8.16
C ARG A 110 -57.09 8.01 -9.54
N THR A 111 -57.21 6.73 -9.87
CA THR A 111 -58.26 6.23 -10.78
C THR A 111 -58.40 4.73 -10.57
N ASP A 112 -59.04 4.37 -9.46
CA ASP A 112 -59.67 3.06 -9.31
C ASP A 112 -60.99 3.08 -10.11
N PRO A 113 -61.19 2.21 -11.11
CA PRO A 113 -62.34 2.26 -12.01
C PRO A 113 -63.65 1.75 -11.39
N SER A 114 -63.73 1.52 -10.07
CA SER A 114 -64.92 0.95 -9.40
C SER A 114 -65.94 1.97 -8.89
N ARG A 115 -65.75 3.27 -9.14
CA ARG A 115 -66.72 4.31 -8.75
C ARG A 115 -67.28 5.01 -9.99
N ALA A 116 -68.43 4.52 -10.45
CA ALA A 116 -69.23 5.20 -11.46
C ALA A 116 -69.81 6.50 -10.89
N ASP A 117 -69.55 7.63 -11.55
CA ASP A 117 -70.40 8.82 -11.46
C ASP A 117 -70.68 9.30 -12.90
N PRO A 118 -71.92 9.15 -13.40
CA PRO A 118 -72.26 9.56 -14.75
C PRO A 118 -72.57 11.06 -14.74
N GLY A 119 -71.61 11.86 -15.20
CA GLY A 119 -71.88 13.22 -15.69
C GLY A 119 -71.01 14.32 -15.09
N ARG A 120 -69.90 14.64 -15.76
CA ARG A 120 -69.49 16.05 -15.88
C ARG A 120 -68.60 16.28 -17.10
N SER A 121 -69.03 17.25 -17.89
CA SER A 121 -68.52 17.72 -19.17
C SER A 121 -67.03 18.09 -19.18
N GLU A 122 -66.37 17.67 -20.26
CA GLU A 122 -65.10 18.19 -20.74
C GLU A 122 -65.19 19.72 -20.91
N ASN A 123 -64.27 20.46 -20.29
CA ASN A 123 -63.94 21.83 -20.68
C ASN A 123 -62.51 22.16 -20.22
N GLY A 124 -61.62 22.27 -21.20
CA GLY A 124 -60.52 23.23 -21.30
C GLY A 124 -59.53 23.37 -20.15
N ALA A 125 -58.31 22.88 -20.36
CA ALA A 125 -57.10 23.56 -19.91
C ALA A 125 -55.93 23.17 -20.81
N GLY A 126 -55.51 24.10 -21.68
CA GLY A 126 -54.32 23.95 -22.51
C GLY A 126 -53.04 23.99 -21.67
N CYS A 127 -52.03 23.23 -22.10
CA CYS A 127 -50.67 23.36 -21.61
C CYS A 127 -50.07 24.69 -22.12
N PRO A 128 -49.60 25.61 -21.26
CA PRO A 128 -48.71 26.66 -21.70
C PRO A 128 -47.31 26.07 -21.94
N GLY A 129 -46.72 26.46 -23.06
CA GLY A 129 -45.39 26.02 -23.48
C GLY A 129 -44.31 26.30 -22.45
N VAL A 130 -43.39 25.35 -22.32
CA VAL A 130 -42.12 25.56 -21.60
C VAL A 130 -41.06 25.83 -22.67
N GLY A 131 -40.76 27.11 -22.84
CA GLY A 131 -39.53 27.55 -23.47
C GLY A 131 -38.33 27.35 -22.54
N SER A 132 -37.18 27.09 -23.17
CA SER A 132 -35.80 27.34 -22.76
C SER A 132 -35.42 27.10 -21.29
N TRP A 133 -34.52 26.13 -21.05
CA TRP A 133 -33.16 26.35 -20.54
C TRP A 133 -32.26 25.19 -21.00
#